data_AF-A0A821NIJ7-F1
#
_entry.id   AF-A0A821NIJ7-F1
#
_cell.length_a   1.000
_cell.length_b   1.000
_cell.length_c   1.000
_cell.angle_alpha   90.00
_cell.angle_beta   90.00
_cell.angle_gamma   90.00
#
_symmetry.space_group_name_H-M   'P 1'
#
loop_
_entity.id
_entity.type
_entity.pdbx_description
1 polymer ?
#
loop_
_entity_poly.entity_id
_entity_poly.type
_entity_poly.pdbx_seq_one_letter_code
_entity_poly.pdbx_strand_id
1 'polypeptide(L)'
;ISTVYPESANFLNIDEINDFCCHIGGDKSSLKNEFVVIKPMLESKKVNNIIQLFNELISMSDAFPQTLKMIKNAVTMLISQVTCERAFSKMKIIKNYLQNSMTDKRLSDLTVLAIERDFDINFERVVDKFAKNHKNCRILLL
;
A
#
# COMPACT_ATOMS: atom_id res chain seq x y z
N ILE A 1 -8.78 -11.63 2.99
CA ILE A 1 -8.68 -10.16 3.18
C ILE A 1 -9.85 -9.65 4.01
N SER A 2 -11.09 -10.07 3.72
CA SER A 2 -12.26 -9.79 4.57
C SER A 2 -12.01 -10.08 6.05
N THR A 3 -11.36 -11.21 6.37
CA THR A 3 -11.02 -11.70 7.73
C THR A 3 -10.27 -10.74 8.66
N VAL A 4 -9.65 -9.68 8.15
CA VAL A 4 -8.87 -8.69 8.93
C VAL A 4 -9.71 -7.43 9.23
N TYR A 5 -10.86 -7.25 8.59
CA TYR A 5 -11.73 -6.11 8.81
C TYR A 5 -12.66 -6.37 10.00
N PRO A 6 -12.72 -5.46 11.00
CA PRO A 6 -13.52 -5.64 12.22
C PRO A 6 -15.03 -5.73 11.95
N GLU A 7 -15.52 -5.16 10.85
CA GLU A 7 -16.94 -5.22 10.44
C GLU A 7 -17.29 -6.48 9.62
N SER A 8 -16.31 -7.32 9.31
CA SER A 8 -16.57 -8.52 8.51
C SER A 8 -17.17 -9.66 9.34
N ALA A 9 -18.12 -10.38 8.76
CA ALA A 9 -18.71 -11.58 9.37
C ALA A 9 -17.66 -12.69 9.69
N ASN A 10 -16.50 -12.64 9.03
CA ASN A 10 -15.41 -13.61 9.17
C ASN A 10 -14.21 -13.06 9.98
N PHE A 11 -14.41 -11.99 10.76
CA PHE A 11 -13.32 -11.35 11.49
C PHE A 11 -12.61 -12.33 12.44
N LEU A 12 -11.29 -12.49 12.27
CA LEU A 12 -10.47 -13.42 13.05
C LEU A 12 -10.97 -14.88 13.02
N ASN A 13 -11.45 -15.35 11.87
CA ASN A 13 -11.77 -16.77 11.70
C ASN A 13 -10.49 -17.61 11.60
N ILE A 14 -10.33 -18.56 12.53
CA ILE A 14 -9.14 -19.40 12.66
C ILE A 14 -8.92 -20.25 11.41
N ASP A 15 -9.99 -20.75 10.79
CA ASP A 15 -9.88 -21.70 9.67
C ASP A 15 -9.37 -21.01 8.39
N GLU A 16 -9.86 -19.81 8.09
CA GLU A 16 -9.41 -19.02 6.93
C GLU A 16 -8.03 -18.37 7.14
N ILE A 17 -7.65 -18.13 8.39
CA ILE A 17 -6.38 -17.48 8.75
C ILE A 17 -5.24 -18.49 8.85
N ASN A 18 -5.53 -19.78 9.08
CA ASN A 18 -4.50 -20.81 9.19
C ASN A 18 -3.58 -20.89 7.96
N ASP A 19 -4.14 -20.76 6.76
CA ASP A 19 -3.37 -20.78 5.51
C ASP A 19 -2.50 -19.54 5.37
N PHE A 20 -3.05 -18.37 5.71
CA PHE A 20 -2.30 -17.11 5.72
C PHE A 20 -1.17 -17.12 6.77
N CYS A 21 -1.42 -17.71 7.93
CA CYS A 21 -0.45 -17.86 9.01
C CYS A 21 0.71 -18.77 8.59
N CYS A 22 0.43 -19.88 7.89
CA CYS A 22 1.46 -20.71 7.25
C CYS A 22 2.34 -19.91 6.31
N HIS A 23 1.73 -19.12 5.41
CA HIS A 23 2.46 -18.34 4.41
C HIS A 23 3.37 -17.27 5.03
N ILE A 24 3.01 -16.75 6.19
CA ILE A 24 3.76 -15.70 6.91
C ILE A 24 4.79 -16.28 7.90
N GLY A 25 4.79 -17.61 8.12
CA GLY A 25 5.68 -18.26 9.09
C GLY A 25 5.35 -17.88 10.53
N GLY A 26 4.05 -17.88 10.88
CA GLY A 26 3.57 -17.70 12.25
C GLY A 26 3.22 -19.02 12.93
N ASP A 27 3.31 -19.06 14.26
CA ASP A 27 2.97 -20.24 15.07
C ASP A 27 1.45 -20.32 15.29
N LYS A 28 0.82 -21.35 14.73
CA LYS A 28 -0.65 -21.56 14.78
C LYS A 28 -1.19 -21.71 16.20
N SER A 29 -0.46 -22.40 17.08
CA SER A 29 -0.89 -22.67 18.46
C SER A 29 -0.95 -21.38 19.28
N SER A 30 0.12 -20.58 19.22
CA SER A 30 0.18 -19.28 19.91
C SER A 30 -0.87 -18.30 19.38
N LEU A 31 -1.08 -18.26 18.06
CA LEU A 31 -2.10 -17.41 17.46
C LEU A 31 -3.52 -17.76 17.93
N LYS A 32 -3.85 -19.05 18.01
CA LYS A 32 -5.16 -19.50 18.53
C LYS A 32 -5.39 -19.05 19.96
N ASN A 33 -4.38 -19.14 20.81
CA ASN A 33 -4.46 -18.71 22.21
C ASN A 33 -4.67 -17.20 22.32
N GLU A 34 -3.95 -16.41 21.53
CA GLU A 34 -4.12 -14.96 21.48
C GLU A 34 -5.52 -14.56 20.99
N PHE A 35 -6.05 -15.23 19.95
CA PHE A 35 -7.36 -14.93 19.39
C PHE A 35 -8.53 -15.18 20.35
N VAL A 36 -8.41 -16.18 21.23
CA VAL A 36 -9.42 -16.44 22.27
C VAL A 36 -9.56 -15.23 23.21
N VAL A 37 -8.47 -14.52 23.48
CA VAL A 37 -8.45 -13.36 24.38
C VAL A 37 -8.81 -12.07 23.64
N ILE A 38 -8.32 -11.90 22.41
CA ILE A 38 -8.52 -10.68 21.61
C ILE A 38 -9.98 -10.50 21.17
N LYS A 39 -10.67 -11.58 20.81
CA LYS A 39 -12.09 -11.52 20.37
C LYS A 39 -13.02 -10.84 21.40
N PRO A 40 -13.13 -11.32 22.64
CA PRO A 40 -13.98 -10.68 23.64
C PRO A 40 -13.48 -9.27 24.03
N MET A 41 -12.16 -9.06 24.02
CA MET A 41 -11.58 -7.73 24.28
C MET A 41 -12.01 -6.72 23.20
N LEU A 42 -12.07 -7.12 21.93
CA LEU A 42 -12.45 -6.24 20.84
C LEU A 42 -13.96 -5.97 20.81
N GLU A 43 -14.78 -6.98 21.12
CA GLU A 43 -16.23 -6.83 21.29
C GLU A 43 -16.56 -5.81 22.39
N SER A 44 -15.78 -5.80 23.48
CA SER A 44 -15.97 -4.84 24.58
C SER A 44 -15.64 -3.39 24.22
N LYS A 45 -14.66 -3.16 23.34
CA LYS A 45 -14.16 -1.83 22.98
C LYS A 45 -14.86 -1.18 21.77
N LYS A 46 -15.73 -1.91 21.05
CA LYS A 46 -16.42 -1.43 19.82
C LYS A 46 -15.46 -0.73 18.84
N VAL A 47 -14.51 -1.50 18.31
CA VAL A 47 -13.52 -0.97 17.36
C VAL A 47 -14.07 -1.02 15.94
N ASN A 48 -14.31 0.15 15.35
CA ASN A 48 -14.93 0.26 14.01
C ASN A 48 -13.89 0.37 12.88
N ASN A 49 -12.65 0.76 13.19
CA ASN A 49 -11.61 1.04 12.19
C ASN A 49 -10.38 0.15 12.36
N ILE A 50 -9.78 -0.29 11.24
CA ILE A 50 -8.50 -1.04 11.23
C ILE A 50 -7.37 -0.23 11.88
N ILE A 51 -7.35 1.09 11.69
CA ILE A 51 -6.32 1.95 12.29
C ILE A 51 -6.44 1.98 13.81
N GLN A 52 -7.67 2.01 14.33
CA GLN A 52 -7.93 1.99 15.76
C GLN A 52 -7.59 0.63 16.37
N LEU A 53 -7.94 -0.48 15.67
CA LEU A 53 -7.50 -1.83 16.01
C LEU A 53 -5.97 -1.90 16.10
N PHE A 54 -5.28 -1.38 15.09
CA PHE A 54 -3.83 -1.45 15.01
C PHE A 54 -3.15 -0.67 16.14
N ASN A 55 -3.63 0.55 16.45
CA ASN A 55 -3.08 1.37 17.54
C ASN A 55 -3.28 0.73 18.93
N GLU A 56 -4.43 0.11 19.17
CA GLU A 56 -4.72 -0.62 20.40
C GLU A 56 -3.80 -1.84 20.56
N LEU A 57 -3.59 -2.59 19.48
CA LEU A 57 -2.71 -3.76 19.50
C LEU A 57 -1.23 -3.36 19.62
N ILE A 58 -0.81 -2.23 19.05
CA ILE A 58 0.54 -1.68 19.25
C ILE A 58 0.79 -1.37 20.74
N SER A 59 -0.21 -0.82 21.42
CA SER A 59 -0.10 -0.50 22.85
C SER A 59 0.06 -1.75 23.73
N MET A 60 -0.26 -2.93 23.18
CA MET A 60 -0.16 -4.25 23.81
C MET A 60 0.76 -5.18 23.01
N SER A 61 1.84 -4.65 22.43
CA SER A 61 2.76 -5.39 21.57
C SER A 61 3.34 -6.64 22.22
N ASP A 62 3.52 -6.61 23.54
CA ASP A 62 4.11 -7.70 24.32
C ASP A 62 3.09 -8.80 24.66
N ALA A 63 1.79 -8.47 24.68
CA ALA A 63 0.74 -9.42 25.02
C ALA A 63 0.29 -10.25 23.80
N PHE A 64 0.37 -9.70 22.59
CA PHE A 64 -0.16 -10.32 21.37
C PHE A 64 0.80 -10.24 20.16
N PRO A 65 2.02 -10.79 20.28
CA PRO A 65 3.05 -10.64 19.24
C PRO A 65 2.67 -11.30 17.91
N GLN A 66 2.00 -12.45 17.91
CA GLN A 66 1.67 -13.17 16.68
C GLN A 66 0.52 -12.48 15.93
N THR A 67 -0.50 -12.05 16.67
CA THR A 67 -1.64 -11.33 16.10
C THR A 67 -1.21 -10.00 15.51
N LEU A 68 -0.35 -9.25 16.20
CA LEU A 68 0.19 -7.98 15.71
C LEU A 68 1.01 -8.19 14.43
N LYS A 69 1.90 -9.19 14.41
CA LYS A 69 2.70 -9.53 13.22
C LYS A 69 1.79 -9.84 12.02
N MET A 70 0.75 -10.62 12.24
CA MET A 70 -0.21 -10.99 11.19
C MET A 70 -0.95 -9.77 10.63
N ILE A 71 -1.52 -8.92 11.51
CA ILE A 71 -2.26 -7.73 11.10
C ILE A 71 -1.34 -6.75 10.38
N LYS A 72 -0.12 -6.53 10.88
CA LYS A 72 0.89 -5.69 10.23
C LYS A 72 1.19 -6.15 8.80
N ASN A 73 1.36 -7.45 8.61
CA ASN A 73 1.63 -8.01 7.29
C ASN A 73 0.42 -7.89 6.35
N ALA A 74 -0.80 -8.12 6.86
CA ALA A 74 -2.02 -7.93 6.09
C ALA A 74 -2.19 -6.48 5.64
N VAL A 75 -1.98 -5.51 6.54
CA VAL A 75 -2.05 -4.08 6.22
C VAL A 75 -0.97 -3.69 5.20
N THR A 76 0.26 -4.22 5.34
CA THR A 76 1.35 -3.97 4.38
C THR A 76 0.99 -4.48 2.98
N MET A 77 0.41 -5.68 2.89
CA MET A 77 -0.06 -6.24 1.63
C MET A 77 -1.14 -5.37 0.99
N LEU A 78 -2.11 -4.90 1.76
CA LEU A 78 -3.16 -4.00 1.30
C LEU A 78 -2.59 -2.67 0.77
N ILE A 79 -1.66 -2.05 1.51
CA ILE A 79 -1.02 -0.80 1.09
C ILE A 79 -0.27 -1.00 -0.23
N SER A 80 0.44 -2.12 -0.37
CA SER A 80 1.13 -2.46 -1.63
C SER A 80 0.15 -2.58 -2.79
N GLN A 81 -0.98 -3.26 -2.59
CA GLN A 81 -2.03 -3.40 -3.62
C GLN A 81 -2.60 -2.04 -4.04
N VAL A 82 -2.99 -1.20 -3.08
CA VAL A 82 -3.53 0.14 -3.34
C VAL A 82 -2.50 1.01 -4.07
N THR A 83 -1.23 0.93 -3.68
CA THR A 83 -0.14 1.66 -4.34
C THR A 83 0.04 1.21 -5.79
N CYS A 84 0.02 -0.10 -6.04
CA CYS A 84 0.07 -0.68 -7.38
C CYS A 84 -1.11 -0.19 -8.24
N GLU A 85 -2.33 -0.24 -7.72
CA GLU A 85 -3.53 0.23 -8.42
C GLU A 85 -3.45 1.72 -8.77
N ARG A 86 -3.00 2.56 -7.82
CA ARG A 86 -2.74 3.99 -8.05
C ARG A 86 -1.73 4.17 -9.19
N ALA A 87 -0.63 3.44 -9.17
CA ALA A 87 0.41 3.53 -10.19
C ALA A 87 -0.10 3.13 -11.58
N PHE A 88 -0.80 1.98 -11.68
CA PHE A 88 -1.38 1.53 -12.94
C PHE A 88 -2.47 2.46 -13.47
N SER A 89 -3.28 3.05 -12.58
CA SER A 89 -4.28 4.05 -12.96
C SER A 89 -3.63 5.28 -13.59
N LYS A 90 -2.57 5.82 -12.98
CA LYS A 90 -1.79 6.94 -13.56
C LYS A 90 -1.14 6.55 -14.88
N MET A 91 -0.56 5.35 -14.95
CA MET A 91 0.04 4.82 -16.18
C MET A 91 -0.96 4.76 -17.33
N LYS A 92 -2.16 4.25 -17.06
CA LYS A 92 -3.24 4.16 -18.04
C LYS A 92 -3.65 5.54 -18.57
N ILE A 93 -3.77 6.54 -17.69
CA ILE A 93 -4.10 7.92 -18.09
C ILE A 93 -3.02 8.48 -19.01
N ILE A 94 -1.74 8.37 -18.64
CA ILE A 94 -0.60 8.83 -19.45
C ILE A 94 -0.61 8.15 -20.82
N LYS A 95 -0.77 6.81 -20.83
CA LYS A 95 -0.76 5.99 -22.04
C LYS A 95 -1.89 6.37 -23.00
N ASN A 96 -3.08 6.64 -22.47
CA ASN A 96 -4.24 7.07 -23.25
C ASN A 96 -4.05 8.48 -23.82
N TYR A 97 -3.51 9.41 -23.03
CA TYR A 97 -3.27 10.80 -23.48
C TYR A 97 -2.24 10.87 -24.61
N LEU A 98 -1.18 10.07 -24.54
CA LEU A 98 -0.07 10.09 -25.51
C LEU A 98 -0.26 9.19 -26.74
N GLN A 99 -1.42 8.51 -26.86
CA GLN A 99 -1.81 7.66 -28.02
C GLN A 99 -0.69 6.71 -28.54
N ASN A 100 0.03 6.05 -27.61
CA ASN A 100 0.98 4.95 -27.84
C ASN A 100 1.94 5.04 -29.05
N SER A 101 3.03 5.78 -28.86
CA SER A 101 4.36 5.43 -29.39
C SER A 101 5.45 5.90 -28.41
N MET A 102 5.53 5.27 -27.24
CA MET A 102 6.54 5.58 -26.22
C MET A 102 7.23 4.31 -25.73
N THR A 103 8.52 4.43 -25.44
CA THR A 103 9.32 3.36 -24.83
C THR A 103 8.92 3.15 -23.37
N ASP A 104 8.97 1.91 -22.89
CA ASP A 104 8.62 1.54 -21.51
C ASP A 104 9.39 2.35 -20.45
N LYS A 105 10.66 2.66 -20.71
CA LYS A 105 11.48 3.52 -19.83
C LYS A 105 10.86 4.89 -19.63
N ARG A 106 10.51 5.57 -20.74
CA ARG A 106 9.91 6.91 -20.70
C ARG A 106 8.53 6.89 -20.04
N LEU A 107 7.75 5.82 -20.27
CA LEU A 107 6.46 5.64 -19.61
C LEU A 107 6.63 5.48 -18.09
N SER A 108 7.60 4.66 -17.67
CA SER A 108 7.92 4.44 -16.26
C SER A 108 8.35 5.75 -15.57
N ASP A 109 9.28 6.49 -16.18
CA ASP A 109 9.73 7.79 -15.66
C ASP A 109 8.56 8.78 -15.51
N LEU A 110 7.68 8.85 -16.52
CA LEU A 110 6.53 9.76 -16.50
C LEU A 110 5.47 9.33 -15.47
N THR A 111 5.28 8.02 -15.25
CA THR A 111 4.42 7.54 -14.16
C THR A 111 4.95 7.93 -12.80
N VAL A 112 6.26 7.82 -12.55
CA VAL A 112 6.87 8.25 -11.29
C VAL A 112 6.62 9.75 -11.07
N LEU A 113 6.87 10.58 -12.09
CA LEU A 113 6.57 12.03 -12.03
C LEU A 113 5.08 12.31 -11.78
N ALA A 114 4.16 11.51 -12.32
CA ALA A 114 2.73 11.70 -12.14
C ALA A 114 2.19 11.22 -10.76
N ILE A 115 2.91 10.29 -10.12
CA ILE A 115 2.66 9.77 -8.77
C ILE A 115 3.18 10.77 -7.73
N GLU A 116 4.39 11.30 -7.96
CA GLU A 116 5.15 12.20 -7.07
C GLU A 116 4.91 13.68 -7.36
N ARG A 117 3.66 14.03 -7.71
CA ARG A 117 3.28 15.42 -8.07
C ARG A 117 3.39 16.43 -6.94
N ASP A 118 3.55 15.97 -5.71
CA ASP A 118 3.64 16.81 -4.51
C ASP A 118 5.07 17.35 -4.29
N PHE A 119 6.04 16.94 -5.13
CA PHE A 119 7.39 17.50 -5.11
C PHE A 119 7.48 18.76 -5.97
N ASP A 120 8.06 19.81 -5.39
CA ASP A 120 8.28 21.08 -6.09
C ASP A 120 9.44 20.94 -7.10
N ILE A 121 9.11 20.95 -8.39
CA ILE A 121 10.08 20.80 -9.47
C ILE A 121 10.38 22.18 -10.04
N ASN A 122 11.64 22.63 -9.91
CA ASN A 122 12.10 23.85 -10.57
C ASN A 122 12.18 23.62 -12.09
N PHE A 123 11.13 24.06 -12.81
CA PHE A 123 11.02 23.90 -14.25
C PHE A 123 12.14 24.62 -15.03
N GLU A 124 12.61 25.79 -14.57
CA GLU A 124 13.70 26.53 -15.23
C GLU A 124 14.98 25.69 -15.26
N ARG A 125 15.34 25.06 -14.14
CA ARG A 125 16.50 24.19 -14.06
C ARG A 125 16.38 22.96 -14.97
N VAL A 126 15.17 22.42 -15.12
CA VAL A 126 14.91 21.29 -16.03
C VAL A 126 15.08 21.72 -17.48
N VAL A 127 14.55 22.89 -17.85
CA VAL A 127 14.69 23.47 -19.19
C VAL A 127 16.16 23.75 -19.53
N ASP A 128 16.90 24.38 -18.61
CA ASP A 128 18.33 24.67 -18.79
C ASP A 128 19.16 23.40 -18.98
N LYS A 129 18.87 22.35 -18.20
CA LYS A 129 19.58 21.07 -18.30
C LYS A 129 19.22 20.35 -19.60
N PHE A 130 17.97 20.42 -20.04
CA PHE A 130 17.53 19.87 -21.32
C PHE A 130 18.22 20.59 -22.50
N ALA A 131 18.26 21.93 -22.46
CA ALA A 131 18.91 22.76 -23.48
C ALA A 131 20.42 22.50 -23.60
N LYS A 132 21.11 22.27 -22.47
CA LYS A 132 22.54 21.90 -22.46
C LYS A 132 22.83 20.53 -23.07
N ASN A 133 21.89 19.58 -22.94
CA ASN A 133 22.10 18.19 -23.38
C ASN A 133 21.65 17.92 -24.82
N HIS A 134 20.72 18.70 -25.38
CA HIS A 134 20.23 18.52 -26.74
C HIS A 134 20.71 19.63 -27.69
N LYS A 135 21.44 19.27 -28.76
CA LYS A 135 21.96 20.22 -29.75
C LYS A 135 20.91 20.81 -30.71
N ASN A 136 19.66 20.30 -30.70
CA ASN A 136 18.57 20.71 -31.60
C ASN A 136 17.45 21.47 -30.86
N CYS A 137 17.79 22.56 -30.16
CA CYS A 137 16.81 23.44 -29.52
C CYS A 137 16.26 24.48 -30.53
N ARG A 138 15.37 24.06 -31.42
CA ARG A 138 14.52 24.99 -32.19
C ARG A 138 13.08 24.83 -31.73
N ILE A 139 12.71 25.58 -30.70
CA ILE A 139 11.30 25.95 -30.48
C ILE A 139 11.26 27.44 -30.76
N LEU A 140 10.93 27.79 -32.01
CA LEU A 140 10.52 29.14 -32.38
C LEU A 140 9.09 29.28 -31.86
N LEU A 141 8.92 29.98 -30.73
CA LEU A 141 7.63 30.55 -30.38
C LEU A 141 7.41 31.75 -31.31
N LEU A 142 6.65 31.51 -32.39
CA LEU A 142 5.99 32.55 -33.18
C LEU A 142 4.74 32.99 -32.43
#